data_AF-A0A832TL80-F1
#
_entry.id   AF-A0A832TL80-F1
#
_cell.length_a   1.000
_cell.length_b   1.000
_cell.length_c   1.000
_cell.angle_alpha   90.00
_cell.angle_beta   90.00
_cell.angle_gamma   90.00
#
_symmetry.space_group_name_H-M   'P 1'
#
loop_
_entity.id
_entity.type
_entity.pdbx_description
1 polymer ?
#
loop_
_entity_poly.entity_id
_entity_poly.type
_entity_poly.pdbx_seq_one_letter_code
_entity_poly.pdbx_strand_id
1 'polypeptide(L)'
;MNVCESCDSTSIDLRYVDGRYLCGNCRHEKDIEADRGKYAGIHNRDINKVSVTRAMNKAVIVMDINSDIPSIAREMVSRDAGSVIVTENDKATGIITERDIVKNIVAENKKPGELKAKDIFSSPLITIEPEKSIAEASEIMLKANIKRLPVLKDRTVIGIISNTDILAITPGLDTILRNLVDMNREALFSIPSREEISEDLEDFITGICESCLVFSVDLKYVHGRYLCRNCRQEEGEDYE
;
A
#
# COMPACT_ATOMS: atom_id res chain seq x y z
N MET A 1 -6.10 20.65 -2.41
CA MET A 1 -5.68 19.93 -3.63
C MET A 1 -4.21 19.63 -3.46
N ASN A 2 -3.85 18.37 -3.38
CA ASN A 2 -2.45 17.99 -3.26
C ASN A 2 -1.87 17.99 -4.68
N VAL A 3 -0.79 18.74 -4.90
CA VAL A 3 -0.17 18.97 -6.21
C VAL A 3 1.20 18.32 -6.21
N CYS A 4 1.55 17.62 -7.29
CA CYS A 4 2.87 17.07 -7.50
C CYS A 4 3.90 18.20 -7.61
N GLU A 5 4.87 18.25 -6.73
CA GLU A 5 5.91 19.28 -6.71
C GLU A 5 6.99 19.08 -7.80
N SER A 6 6.79 18.11 -8.71
CA SER A 6 7.68 17.88 -9.86
C SER A 6 7.03 18.14 -11.21
N CYS A 7 5.72 17.95 -11.35
CA CYS A 7 5.02 18.14 -12.63
C CYS A 7 3.76 18.98 -12.51
N ASP A 8 3.51 19.55 -11.33
CA ASP A 8 2.37 20.39 -10.98
C ASP A 8 1.00 19.73 -11.25
N SER A 9 0.96 18.42 -11.47
CA SER A 9 -0.28 17.66 -11.63
C SER A 9 -0.96 17.48 -10.28
N THR A 10 -2.27 17.72 -10.22
CA THR A 10 -3.09 17.23 -9.11
C THR A 10 -3.09 15.71 -9.13
N SER A 11 -2.71 15.06 -8.02
CA SER A 11 -2.69 13.60 -7.93
C SER A 11 -3.20 13.15 -6.55
N ILE A 12 -4.02 12.10 -6.54
CA ILE A 12 -4.48 11.43 -5.32
C ILE A 12 -3.46 10.42 -4.79
N ASP A 13 -2.50 10.03 -5.63
CA ASP A 13 -1.40 9.13 -5.34
C ASP A 13 -0.11 9.95 -5.19
N LEU A 14 -0.11 10.94 -4.31
CA LEU A 14 1.09 11.71 -3.97
C LEU A 14 1.79 11.04 -2.81
N ARG A 15 3.08 10.73 -3.01
CA ARG A 15 3.96 10.23 -1.94
C ARG A 15 5.08 11.23 -1.73
N TYR A 16 5.53 11.36 -0.49
CA TYR A 16 6.65 12.23 -0.17
C TYR A 16 7.96 11.48 -0.40
N VAL A 17 8.76 11.94 -1.35
CA VAL A 17 10.04 11.32 -1.74
C VAL A 17 11.08 12.42 -1.81
N ASP A 18 12.23 12.22 -1.14
CA ASP A 18 13.36 13.15 -1.12
C ASP A 18 13.00 14.62 -0.86
N GLY A 19 12.10 14.84 0.10
CA GLY A 19 11.70 16.17 0.53
C GLY A 19 10.55 16.80 -0.26
N ARG A 20 9.95 16.07 -1.22
CA ARG A 20 8.89 16.59 -2.10
C ARG A 20 7.70 15.64 -2.26
N TYR A 21 6.49 16.16 -2.48
CA TYR A 21 5.33 15.34 -2.84
C TYR A 21 5.31 15.02 -4.34
N LEU A 22 5.51 13.76 -4.72
CA LEU A 22 5.61 13.28 -6.10
C LEU A 22 4.47 12.32 -6.48
N CYS A 23 3.90 12.50 -7.67
CA CYS A 23 2.86 11.61 -8.21
C CYS A 23 3.48 10.31 -8.75
N GLY A 24 2.67 9.27 -8.96
CA GLY A 24 3.14 7.96 -9.45
C GLY A 24 4.02 8.01 -10.70
N ASN A 25 3.76 8.99 -11.58
CA ASN A 25 4.56 9.16 -12.80
C ASN A 25 5.94 9.80 -12.53
N CYS A 26 6.06 10.64 -11.50
CA CYS A 26 7.30 11.35 -11.17
C CYS A 26 8.25 10.58 -10.24
N ARG A 27 7.84 9.39 -9.74
CA ARG A 27 8.63 8.56 -8.81
C ARG A 27 9.61 7.57 -9.49
N HIS A 28 9.80 7.66 -10.80
CA HIS A 28 10.59 6.67 -11.56
C HIS A 28 12.10 6.77 -11.29
N GLU A 29 12.61 5.86 -10.46
CA GLU A 29 13.63 4.83 -10.79
C GLU A 29 14.10 4.05 -9.54
N LYS A 30 13.70 4.45 -8.32
CA LYS A 30 14.03 3.70 -7.08
C LYS A 30 12.85 2.96 -6.43
N ASP A 31 11.61 3.31 -6.75
CA ASP A 31 10.41 2.75 -6.08
C ASP A 31 9.85 1.48 -6.76
N ILE A 32 10.44 1.10 -7.88
CA ILE A 32 9.95 0.03 -8.76
C ILE A 32 10.12 -1.38 -8.16
N GLU A 33 11.07 -1.57 -7.24
CA GLU A 33 11.33 -2.90 -6.66
C GLU A 33 10.43 -3.25 -5.46
N ALA A 34 9.73 -2.28 -4.87
CA ALA A 34 8.97 -2.52 -3.64
C ALA A 34 7.51 -3.01 -3.87
N ASP A 35 6.92 -2.74 -5.03
CA ASP A 35 5.49 -3.05 -5.30
C ASP A 35 5.24 -4.13 -6.37
N ARG A 36 6.22 -4.43 -7.24
CA ARG A 36 6.01 -5.28 -8.43
C ARG A 36 5.77 -6.77 -8.18
N GLY A 37 5.92 -7.27 -6.95
CA GLY A 37 5.86 -8.71 -6.65
C GLY A 37 4.83 -9.15 -5.60
N LYS A 38 4.02 -8.25 -5.05
CA LYS A 38 3.26 -8.54 -3.82
C LYS A 38 2.04 -9.46 -3.97
N TYR A 39 1.42 -9.53 -5.15
CA TYR A 39 0.10 -10.16 -5.31
C TYR A 39 0.01 -11.22 -6.43
N ALA A 40 1.13 -11.54 -7.08
CA ALA A 40 1.19 -12.55 -8.13
C ALA A 40 0.73 -13.93 -7.62
N GLY A 41 -0.36 -14.48 -8.18
CA GLY A 41 -0.82 -15.86 -7.98
C GLY A 41 -1.81 -16.11 -6.82
N ILE A 42 -2.38 -15.06 -6.22
CA ILE A 42 -3.36 -15.17 -5.12
C ILE A 42 -4.81 -15.03 -5.62
N HIS A 43 -5.00 -14.38 -6.77
CA HIS A 43 -6.31 -14.21 -7.39
C HIS A 43 -6.94 -15.57 -7.70
N ASN A 44 -8.12 -15.84 -7.09
CA ASN A 44 -8.92 -17.06 -7.17
C ASN A 44 -8.65 -18.17 -6.12
N ARG A 45 -8.05 -17.86 -4.96
CA ARG A 45 -7.95 -18.81 -3.83
C ARG A 45 -8.96 -18.49 -2.72
N ASP A 46 -9.52 -19.54 -2.11
CA ASP A 46 -10.25 -19.45 -0.84
C ASP A 46 -9.37 -18.72 0.20
N ILE A 47 -9.85 -17.62 0.78
CA ILE A 47 -9.10 -16.77 1.72
C ILE A 47 -8.62 -17.55 2.95
N ASN A 48 -9.30 -18.66 3.28
CA ASN A 48 -8.89 -19.58 4.34
C ASN A 48 -7.58 -20.33 4.02
N LYS A 49 -7.17 -20.38 2.74
CA LYS A 49 -5.98 -21.09 2.25
C LYS A 49 -4.82 -20.17 1.89
N VAL A 50 -5.00 -18.86 1.97
CA VAL A 50 -3.92 -17.89 1.72
C VAL A 50 -3.23 -17.58 3.03
N SER A 51 -1.93 -17.85 3.10
CA SER A 51 -1.09 -17.53 4.26
C SER A 51 -0.75 -16.04 4.33
N VAL A 52 -0.62 -15.50 5.53
CA VAL A 52 -0.21 -14.10 5.78
C VAL A 52 1.08 -13.73 5.04
N THR A 53 2.10 -14.61 5.03
CA THR A 53 3.37 -14.38 4.33
C THR A 53 3.20 -13.98 2.87
N ARG A 54 2.15 -14.49 2.21
CA ARG A 54 1.91 -14.25 0.79
C ARG A 54 1.30 -12.87 0.52
N ALA A 55 0.61 -12.28 1.48
CA ALA A 55 -0.10 -11.02 1.31
C ALA A 55 0.50 -9.86 2.11
N MET A 56 1.30 -10.13 3.15
CA MET A 56 1.88 -9.10 3.99
C MET A 56 2.82 -8.18 3.20
N ASN A 57 2.91 -6.93 3.64
CA ASN A 57 3.97 -6.04 3.23
C ASN A 57 5.26 -6.36 4.02
N LYS A 58 6.35 -6.63 3.31
CA LYS A 58 7.67 -6.94 3.91
C LYS A 58 8.42 -5.68 4.34
N ALA A 59 8.10 -4.52 3.77
CA ALA A 59 8.72 -3.26 4.12
C ALA A 59 8.09 -2.74 5.41
N VAL A 60 8.73 -3.05 6.55
CA VAL A 60 8.31 -2.60 7.86
C VAL A 60 9.27 -1.53 8.36
N ILE A 61 8.71 -0.41 8.82
CA ILE A 61 9.47 0.62 9.51
C ILE A 61 9.57 0.22 10.97
N VAL A 62 10.79 0.17 11.48
CA VAL A 62 11.09 -0.13 12.88
C VAL A 62 11.84 1.05 13.47
N MET A 63 11.40 1.54 14.62
CA MET A 63 12.00 2.68 15.31
C MET A 63 12.17 2.39 16.80
N ASP A 64 13.18 3.01 17.42
CA ASP A 64 13.42 2.88 18.86
C ASP A 64 12.36 3.65 19.67
N ILE A 65 12.04 3.16 20.86
CA ILE A 65 11.08 3.74 21.80
C ILE A 65 11.43 5.19 22.21
N ASN A 66 12.68 5.61 22.03
CA ASN A 66 13.14 6.98 22.31
C ASN A 66 13.13 7.91 21.09
N SER A 67 12.74 7.42 19.91
CA SER A 67 12.62 8.23 18.69
C SER A 67 11.60 9.35 18.88
N ASP A 68 11.91 10.55 18.39
CA ASP A 68 10.99 11.68 18.44
C ASP A 68 9.83 11.51 17.44
N ILE A 69 8.67 12.09 17.76
CA ILE A 69 7.49 11.98 16.91
C ILE A 69 7.69 12.59 15.51
N PRO A 70 8.32 13.76 15.33
CA PRO A 70 8.61 14.29 14.01
C PRO A 70 9.41 13.34 13.12
N SER A 71 10.39 12.63 13.67
CA SER A 71 11.18 11.61 12.96
C SER A 71 10.30 10.42 12.56
N ILE A 72 9.44 9.94 13.47
CA ILE A 72 8.45 8.89 13.16
C ILE A 72 7.52 9.31 12.01
N ALA A 73 6.96 10.52 12.07
CA ALA A 73 6.06 11.03 11.05
C ALA A 73 6.77 11.17 9.69
N ARG A 74 8.04 11.63 9.67
CA ARG A 74 8.84 11.68 8.44
C ARG A 74 9.08 10.30 7.85
N GLU A 75 9.44 9.30 8.67
CA GLU A 75 9.62 7.94 8.17
C GLU A 75 8.33 7.38 7.58
N MET A 76 7.20 7.55 8.27
CA MET A 76 5.86 7.17 7.76
C MET A 76 5.59 7.80 6.39
N VAL A 77 5.81 9.10 6.27
CA VAL A 77 5.54 9.87 5.05
C VAL A 77 6.50 9.49 3.90
N SER A 78 7.79 9.30 4.21
CA SER A 78 8.82 8.96 3.22
C SER A 78 8.67 7.58 2.59
N ARG A 79 8.04 6.65 3.31
CA ARG A 79 7.88 5.24 2.90
C ARG A 79 6.42 4.88 2.60
N ASP A 80 5.54 5.88 2.57
CA ASP A 80 4.09 5.71 2.43
C ASP A 80 3.50 4.63 3.36
N ALA A 81 3.90 4.70 4.64
CA ALA A 81 3.51 3.74 5.65
C ALA A 81 2.61 4.38 6.71
N GLY A 82 1.43 3.80 6.91
CA GLY A 82 0.50 4.29 7.93
C GLY A 82 0.80 3.83 9.37
N SER A 83 1.93 3.15 9.59
CA SER A 83 2.37 2.71 10.92
C SER A 83 3.85 2.40 11.01
N VAL A 84 4.42 2.51 12.22
CA VAL A 84 5.78 2.07 12.57
C VAL A 84 5.74 1.10 13.74
N ILE A 85 6.62 0.10 13.73
CA ILE A 85 6.84 -0.77 14.88
C ILE A 85 7.82 -0.12 15.82
N VAL A 86 7.49 -0.11 17.10
CA VAL A 86 8.32 0.43 18.17
C VAL A 86 9.08 -0.70 18.83
N THR A 87 10.38 -0.51 18.99
CA THR A 87 11.29 -1.44 19.65
C THR A 87 11.85 -0.85 20.95
N GLU A 88 12.08 -1.71 21.93
CA GLU A 88 12.82 -1.39 23.15
C GLU A 88 13.82 -2.51 23.40
N ASN A 89 15.12 -2.19 23.50
CA ASN A 89 16.20 -3.16 23.63
C ASN A 89 16.12 -4.29 22.56
N ASP A 90 15.96 -3.89 21.29
CA ASP A 90 15.82 -4.76 20.11
C ASP A 90 14.61 -5.71 20.12
N LYS A 91 13.68 -5.53 21.06
CA LYS A 91 12.42 -6.29 21.11
C LYS A 91 11.30 -5.43 20.57
N ALA A 92 10.51 -5.96 19.64
CA ALA A 92 9.29 -5.30 19.18
C ALA A 92 8.26 -5.29 20.31
N THR A 93 7.97 -4.11 20.86
CA THR A 93 7.13 -3.93 22.06
C THR A 93 5.79 -3.28 21.75
N GLY A 94 5.69 -2.51 20.67
CA GLY A 94 4.44 -1.88 20.29
C GLY A 94 4.42 -1.29 18.88
N ILE A 95 3.39 -0.51 18.60
CA ILE A 95 3.13 0.07 17.29
C ILE A 95 2.61 1.50 17.45
N ILE A 96 2.97 2.37 16.51
CA ILE A 96 2.37 3.70 16.35
C ILE A 96 1.74 3.76 14.97
N THR A 97 0.50 4.22 14.91
CA THR A 97 -0.26 4.43 13.68
C THR A 97 -0.60 5.91 13.50
N GLU A 98 -1.03 6.30 12.30
CA GLU A 98 -1.55 7.66 12.04
C GLU A 98 -2.67 8.06 13.03
N ARG A 99 -3.51 7.09 13.42
CA ARG A 99 -4.57 7.30 14.41
C ARG A 99 -4.00 7.67 15.78
N ASP A 100 -2.87 7.10 16.18
CA ASP A 100 -2.25 7.40 17.46
C ASP A 100 -1.68 8.83 17.48
N ILE A 101 -1.12 9.29 16.36
CA ILE A 101 -0.67 10.68 16.19
C ILE A 101 -1.87 11.63 16.30
N VAL A 102 -2.95 11.37 15.56
CA VAL A 102 -4.16 12.20 15.60
C VAL A 102 -4.77 12.23 17.00
N LYS A 103 -4.93 11.06 17.63
CA LYS A 103 -5.61 10.92 18.92
C LYS A 103 -4.79 11.47 20.08
N ASN A 104 -3.50 11.14 20.17
CA ASN A 104 -2.72 11.42 21.38
C ASN A 104 -1.96 12.75 21.33
N ILE A 105 -1.84 13.36 20.14
CA ILE A 105 -1.09 14.60 19.92
C ILE A 105 -2.02 15.69 19.41
N VAL A 106 -2.66 15.50 18.26
CA VAL A 106 -3.45 16.56 17.62
C VAL A 106 -4.69 16.89 18.43
N ALA A 107 -5.47 15.86 18.81
CA ALA A 107 -6.68 16.05 19.61
C ALA A 107 -6.39 16.61 21.01
N GLU A 108 -5.21 16.32 21.55
CA GLU A 108 -4.75 16.79 22.86
C GLU A 108 -3.97 18.12 22.80
N ASN A 109 -3.82 18.70 21.60
CA ASN A 109 -3.04 19.91 21.36
C ASN A 109 -1.61 19.88 21.94
N LYS A 110 -0.96 18.71 21.89
CA LYS A 110 0.43 18.54 22.35
C LYS A 110 1.42 18.91 21.25
N LYS A 111 2.61 19.36 21.64
CA LYS A 111 3.69 19.67 20.69
C LYS A 111 4.42 18.40 20.28
N PRO A 112 4.46 18.03 18.98
CA PRO A 112 5.12 16.81 18.53
C PRO A 112 6.61 16.76 18.91
N GLY A 113 7.31 17.90 18.84
CA GLY A 113 8.76 17.97 19.12
C GLY A 113 9.16 17.76 20.58
N GLU A 114 8.20 17.74 21.51
CA GLU A 114 8.43 17.46 22.93
C GLU A 114 8.11 16.01 23.31
N LEU A 115 7.62 15.21 22.36
CA LEU A 115 7.17 13.84 22.56
C LEU A 115 8.08 12.82 21.87
N LYS A 116 8.10 11.61 22.41
CA LYS A 116 8.79 10.42 21.90
C LYS A 116 7.81 9.29 21.64
N ALA A 117 8.27 8.26 20.94
CA ALA A 117 7.49 7.07 20.64
C ALA A 117 6.84 6.46 21.90
N LYS A 118 7.62 6.38 22.99
CA LYS A 118 7.16 5.88 24.30
C LYS A 118 5.95 6.58 24.88
N ASP A 119 5.68 7.82 24.48
CA ASP A 119 4.60 8.63 25.04
C ASP A 119 3.24 8.34 24.38
N ILE A 120 3.24 7.70 23.20
CA ILE A 120 2.00 7.49 22.41
C ILE A 120 1.82 6.07 21.86
N PHE A 121 2.85 5.22 21.90
CA PHE A 121 2.77 3.89 21.30
C PHE A 121 1.74 2.99 21.98
N SER A 122 1.08 2.15 21.16
CA SER A 122 0.18 1.11 21.66
C SER A 122 0.96 -0.16 22.01
N SER A 123 0.69 -0.70 23.19
CA SER A 123 1.24 -1.97 23.69
C SER A 123 0.18 -2.76 24.47
N PRO A 124 0.29 -4.10 24.59
CA PRO A 124 1.30 -4.96 23.96
C PRO A 124 1.12 -5.07 22.45
N LEU A 125 2.20 -5.38 21.73
CA LEU A 125 2.15 -5.62 20.30
C LEU A 125 1.32 -6.88 19.98
N ILE A 126 0.16 -6.69 19.37
CA ILE A 126 -0.67 -7.79 18.87
C ILE A 126 -0.09 -8.25 17.54
N THR A 127 0.21 -9.54 17.40
CA THR A 127 0.99 -10.07 16.25
C THR A 127 0.34 -11.33 15.67
N ILE A 128 0.85 -11.76 14.51
CA ILE A 128 0.46 -13.00 13.85
C ILE A 128 1.69 -13.73 13.28
N GLU A 129 1.63 -15.05 13.23
CA GLU A 129 2.66 -15.90 12.61
C GLU A 129 2.51 -15.92 11.07
N PRO A 130 3.61 -15.99 10.31
CA PRO A 130 3.61 -15.94 8.84
C PRO A 130 2.78 -17.02 8.14
N GLU A 131 2.69 -18.21 8.75
CA GLU A 131 2.04 -19.40 8.19
C GLU A 131 0.53 -19.39 8.38
N LYS A 132 0.02 -18.51 9.24
CA LYS A 132 -1.41 -18.36 9.54
C LYS A 132 -2.19 -17.86 8.35
N SER A 133 -3.47 -18.19 8.31
CA SER A 133 -4.35 -17.76 7.22
C SER A 133 -4.72 -16.28 7.33
N ILE A 134 -5.12 -15.69 6.21
CA ILE A 134 -5.59 -14.31 6.17
C ILE A 134 -6.98 -14.17 6.81
N ALA A 135 -7.78 -15.24 6.82
CA ALA A 135 -8.99 -15.31 7.62
C ALA A 135 -8.68 -15.16 9.12
N GLU A 136 -7.71 -15.91 9.64
CA GLU A 136 -7.24 -15.77 11.03
C GLU A 136 -6.72 -14.34 11.31
N ALA A 137 -5.94 -13.76 10.38
CA ALA A 137 -5.51 -12.36 10.48
C ALA A 137 -6.69 -11.39 10.62
N SER A 138 -7.72 -11.57 9.78
CA SER A 138 -8.93 -10.75 9.77
C SER A 138 -9.72 -10.89 11.08
N GLU A 139 -9.82 -12.11 11.61
CA GLU A 139 -10.46 -12.34 12.90
C GLU A 139 -9.74 -11.66 14.05
N ILE A 140 -8.40 -11.73 14.10
CA ILE A 140 -7.61 -11.06 15.13
C ILE A 140 -7.79 -9.54 15.00
N MET A 141 -7.71 -9.00 13.78
CA MET A 141 -7.96 -7.58 13.51
C MET A 141 -9.33 -7.13 14.01
N LEU A 142 -10.37 -7.90 13.72
CA LEU A 142 -11.74 -7.62 14.15
C LEU A 142 -11.89 -7.67 15.68
N LYS A 143 -11.42 -8.75 16.31
CA LYS A 143 -11.49 -8.96 17.77
C LYS A 143 -10.72 -7.89 18.54
N ALA A 144 -9.57 -7.47 18.04
CA ALA A 144 -8.73 -6.43 18.65
C ALA A 144 -9.10 -5.00 18.21
N ASN A 145 -10.04 -4.84 17.26
CA ASN A 145 -10.41 -3.56 16.65
C ASN A 145 -9.21 -2.78 16.08
N ILE A 146 -8.30 -3.49 15.41
CA ILE A 146 -7.09 -2.94 14.77
C ILE A 146 -7.15 -3.19 13.26
N LYS A 147 -6.42 -2.38 12.50
CA LYS A 147 -6.38 -2.47 11.03
C LYS A 147 -5.08 -3.06 10.48
N ARG A 148 -4.09 -3.27 11.35
CA ARG A 148 -2.73 -3.66 10.99
C ARG A 148 -2.22 -4.66 12.01
N LEU A 149 -1.57 -5.71 11.54
CA LEU A 149 -1.00 -6.79 12.32
C LEU A 149 0.46 -7.00 11.91
N PRO A 150 1.42 -6.69 12.78
CA PRO A 150 2.81 -7.08 12.58
C PRO A 150 2.94 -8.60 12.52
N VAL A 151 3.74 -9.06 11.58
CA VAL A 151 4.01 -10.48 11.33
C VAL A 151 5.36 -10.82 11.94
N LEU A 152 5.37 -11.75 12.89
CA LEU A 152 6.58 -12.17 13.60
C LEU A 152 6.91 -13.62 13.29
N LYS A 153 8.19 -13.86 12.99
CA LYS A 153 8.79 -15.20 12.95
C LYS A 153 9.91 -15.26 13.96
N ASP A 154 9.86 -16.22 14.87
CA ASP A 154 10.90 -16.41 15.89
C ASP A 154 11.22 -15.12 16.69
N ARG A 155 10.18 -14.31 16.97
CA ARG A 155 10.24 -12.98 17.63
C ARG A 155 10.84 -11.84 16.80
N THR A 156 11.23 -12.10 15.56
CA THR A 156 11.67 -11.08 14.61
C THR A 156 10.49 -10.60 13.77
N VAL A 157 10.35 -9.29 13.63
CA VAL A 157 9.35 -8.70 12.74
C VAL A 157 9.82 -8.90 11.29
N ILE A 158 9.02 -9.61 10.50
CA ILE A 158 9.33 -9.92 9.09
C ILE A 158 8.37 -9.26 8.10
N GLY A 159 7.32 -8.62 8.60
CA GLY A 159 6.29 -8.01 7.77
C GLY A 159 5.19 -7.35 8.60
N ILE A 160 4.25 -6.73 7.89
CA ILE A 160 3.00 -6.21 8.43
C ILE A 160 1.89 -6.54 7.45
N ILE A 161 0.77 -7.05 7.94
CA ILE A 161 -0.45 -7.23 7.14
C ILE A 161 -1.50 -6.23 7.60
N SER A 162 -2.11 -5.52 6.67
CA SER A 162 -3.17 -4.54 6.91
C SER A 162 -4.48 -4.99 6.29
N ASN A 163 -5.59 -4.41 6.75
CA ASN A 163 -6.89 -4.63 6.12
C ASN A 163 -6.88 -4.27 4.62
N THR A 164 -6.09 -3.28 4.19
CA THR A 164 -5.90 -2.94 2.78
C THR A 164 -5.25 -4.09 2.01
N ASP A 165 -4.23 -4.73 2.58
CA ASP A 165 -3.57 -5.89 1.96
C ASP A 165 -4.54 -7.08 1.80
N ILE A 166 -5.43 -7.27 2.79
CA ILE A 166 -6.47 -8.30 2.76
C ILE A 166 -7.53 -8.00 1.68
N LEU A 167 -7.94 -6.73 1.57
CA LEU A 167 -8.89 -6.30 0.55
C LEU A 167 -8.30 -6.45 -0.87
N ALA A 168 -7.02 -6.14 -1.04
CA ALA A 168 -6.34 -6.19 -2.34
C ALA A 168 -6.28 -7.60 -2.96
N ILE A 169 -6.30 -8.65 -2.13
CA ILE A 169 -6.23 -10.04 -2.59
C ILE A 169 -7.59 -10.75 -2.60
N THR A 170 -8.63 -10.12 -2.06
CA THR A 170 -9.96 -10.75 -1.95
C THR A 170 -10.58 -10.79 -3.36
N PRO A 171 -10.80 -12.00 -3.93
CA PRO A 171 -11.27 -12.11 -5.30
C PRO A 171 -12.60 -11.38 -5.53
N GLY A 172 -12.66 -10.54 -6.56
CA GLY A 172 -13.87 -9.82 -6.97
C GLY A 172 -14.15 -8.53 -6.18
N LEU A 173 -13.54 -8.35 -5.01
CA LEU A 173 -13.65 -7.12 -4.25
C LEU A 173 -12.68 -6.04 -4.77
N ASP A 174 -11.56 -6.45 -5.37
CA ASP A 174 -10.62 -5.56 -6.05
C ASP A 174 -11.26 -4.85 -7.24
N THR A 175 -12.00 -5.55 -8.09
CA THR A 175 -12.75 -4.97 -9.22
C THR A 175 -13.84 -4.01 -8.73
N ILE A 176 -14.59 -4.41 -7.69
CA ILE A 176 -15.65 -3.57 -7.12
C ILE A 176 -15.06 -2.31 -6.48
N LEU A 177 -13.98 -2.42 -5.70
CA LEU A 177 -13.33 -1.27 -5.07
C LEU A 177 -12.73 -0.32 -6.10
N ARG A 178 -12.11 -0.84 -7.17
CA ARG A 178 -11.62 -0.03 -8.29
C ARG A 178 -12.76 0.71 -8.96
N ASN A 179 -13.81 -0.01 -9.36
CA ASN A 179 -14.99 0.59 -9.98
C ASN A 179 -15.66 1.62 -9.06
N LEU A 180 -15.68 1.40 -7.74
CA LEU A 180 -16.23 2.37 -6.77
C LEU A 180 -15.34 3.61 -6.63
N VAL A 181 -14.01 3.45 -6.65
CA VAL A 181 -13.07 4.59 -6.69
C VAL A 181 -13.23 5.36 -7.99
N ASP A 182 -13.42 4.68 -9.11
CA ASP A 182 -13.61 5.27 -10.44
C ASP A 182 -14.99 5.92 -10.62
N MET A 183 -16.07 5.32 -10.10
CA MET A 183 -17.43 5.88 -10.14
C MET A 183 -17.55 7.11 -9.23
N ASN A 184 -16.86 7.14 -8.09
CA ASN A 184 -16.84 8.30 -7.21
C ASN A 184 -15.79 9.34 -7.61
N ARG A 185 -15.10 9.15 -8.75
CA ARG A 185 -14.15 10.10 -9.30
C ARG A 185 -14.80 11.43 -9.69
N GLU A 186 -16.10 11.44 -10.01
CA GLU A 186 -16.88 12.67 -10.22
C GLU A 186 -17.12 13.48 -8.93
N ALA A 187 -17.06 12.86 -7.75
CA ALA A 187 -17.10 13.59 -6.47
C ALA A 187 -15.75 14.21 -6.09
N LEU A 188 -14.67 13.89 -6.82
CA LEU A 188 -13.31 14.43 -6.69
C LEU A 188 -12.97 15.28 -7.92
N PHE A 189 -13.66 16.40 -8.07
CA PHE A 189 -13.43 17.44 -9.07
C PHE A 189 -11.94 17.80 -9.25
N SER A 190 -11.31 17.43 -10.38
CA SER A 190 -10.16 18.10 -11.06
C SER A 190 -9.61 17.35 -12.31
N ILE A 191 -10.42 16.67 -13.13
CA ILE A 191 -9.91 16.06 -14.39
C ILE A 191 -10.77 16.56 -15.56
N PRO A 192 -10.17 16.99 -16.70
CA PRO A 192 -10.92 17.62 -17.79
C PRO A 192 -11.97 16.69 -18.41
N SER A 193 -13.03 17.29 -18.96
CA SER A 193 -14.19 16.63 -19.54
C SER A 193 -13.87 15.82 -20.79
N ARG A 194 -14.73 14.83 -21.05
CA ARG A 194 -14.74 13.83 -22.14
C ARG A 194 -14.63 14.35 -23.58
N GLU A 195 -14.49 15.66 -23.82
CA GLU A 195 -14.49 16.24 -25.17
C GLU A 195 -13.08 16.31 -25.80
N GLU A 196 -12.02 15.93 -25.09
CA GLU A 196 -10.62 16.02 -25.56
C GLU A 196 -9.88 14.68 -25.69
N ILE A 197 -10.55 13.53 -25.60
CA ILE A 197 -9.90 12.21 -25.75
C ILE A 197 -10.33 11.57 -27.08
N SER A 198 -9.37 11.38 -27.98
CA SER A 198 -9.52 10.80 -29.31
C SER A 198 -10.10 9.38 -29.28
N GLU A 199 -10.69 8.97 -30.40
CA GLU A 199 -11.46 7.74 -30.66
C GLU A 199 -10.69 6.40 -30.45
N ASP A 200 -9.51 6.40 -29.84
CA ASP A 200 -8.62 5.23 -29.77
C ASP A 200 -8.67 4.47 -28.42
N LEU A 201 -9.59 4.85 -27.52
CA LEU A 201 -9.61 4.37 -26.13
C LEU A 201 -10.47 3.10 -25.89
N GLU A 202 -10.69 2.25 -26.89
CA GLU A 202 -11.51 1.02 -26.73
C GLU A 202 -10.75 -0.21 -26.22
N ASP A 203 -9.42 -0.20 -26.09
CA ASP A 203 -8.66 -1.44 -25.86
C ASP A 203 -7.87 -1.55 -24.54
N PHE A 204 -8.02 -0.60 -23.62
CA PHE A 204 -7.21 -0.60 -22.40
C PHE A 204 -7.90 -1.37 -21.28
N ILE A 205 -7.70 -2.69 -21.27
CA ILE A 205 -8.03 -3.54 -20.13
C ILE A 205 -6.97 -3.29 -19.04
N THR A 206 -7.42 -3.04 -17.80
CA THR A 206 -6.51 -2.88 -16.66
C THR A 206 -6.51 -4.15 -15.82
N GLY A 207 -5.33 -4.59 -15.39
CA GLY A 207 -5.19 -5.87 -14.69
C GLY A 207 -3.74 -6.30 -14.55
N ILE A 208 -3.49 -7.57 -14.26
CA ILE A 208 -2.14 -8.12 -14.16
C ILE A 208 -1.74 -8.73 -15.50
N CYS A 209 -0.57 -8.34 -16.01
CA CYS A 209 0.04 -8.97 -17.19
C CYS A 209 0.34 -10.45 -16.90
N GLU A 210 -0.18 -11.37 -17.70
CA GLU A 210 0.03 -12.81 -17.52
C GLU A 210 1.43 -13.29 -17.93
N SER A 211 2.28 -12.41 -18.47
CA SER A 211 3.69 -12.69 -18.73
C SER A 211 4.60 -12.16 -17.63
N CYS A 212 4.66 -10.84 -17.42
CA CYS A 212 5.54 -10.25 -16.41
C CYS A 212 4.92 -10.12 -15.01
N LEU A 213 3.63 -10.41 -14.86
CA LEU A 213 2.88 -10.34 -13.60
C LEU A 213 2.84 -8.94 -12.97
N VAL A 214 3.12 -7.91 -13.78
CA VAL A 214 3.02 -6.50 -13.39
C VAL A 214 1.62 -5.98 -13.70
N PHE A 215 1.04 -5.22 -12.77
CA PHE A 215 -0.20 -4.51 -13.02
C PHE A 215 0.00 -3.49 -14.13
N SER A 216 -0.79 -3.61 -15.19
CA SER A 216 -0.78 -2.70 -16.31
C SER A 216 -2.17 -2.13 -16.50
N VAL A 217 -2.23 -0.82 -16.72
CA VAL A 217 -3.44 -0.13 -17.19
C VAL A 217 -3.59 -0.24 -18.71
N ASP A 218 -2.69 -0.96 -19.36
CA ASP A 218 -2.60 -1.16 -20.80
C ASP A 218 -2.34 -2.65 -21.08
N LEU A 219 -3.32 -3.50 -20.75
CA LEU A 219 -3.34 -4.91 -21.16
C LEU A 219 -4.14 -5.09 -22.43
N LYS A 220 -3.58 -5.90 -23.34
CA LYS A 220 -4.30 -6.46 -24.48
C LYS A 220 -4.22 -7.98 -24.44
N TYR A 221 -5.25 -8.64 -24.95
CA TYR A 221 -5.28 -10.09 -25.03
C TYR A 221 -4.49 -10.56 -26.26
N VAL A 222 -3.34 -11.18 -26.03
CA VAL A 222 -2.39 -11.61 -27.05
C VAL A 222 -2.04 -13.08 -26.80
N HIS A 223 -2.18 -13.91 -27.84
CA HIS A 223 -1.87 -15.36 -27.78
C HIS A 223 -2.46 -16.11 -26.57
N GLY A 224 -3.71 -15.81 -26.22
CA GLY A 224 -4.41 -16.50 -25.14
C GLY A 224 -4.14 -15.93 -23.74
N ARG A 225 -3.37 -14.84 -23.64
CA ARG A 225 -2.95 -14.21 -22.39
C ARG A 225 -3.11 -12.69 -22.42
N TYR A 226 -3.44 -12.05 -21.31
CA TYR A 226 -3.47 -10.60 -21.19
C TYR A 226 -2.05 -10.07 -20.93
N LEU A 227 -1.48 -9.34 -21.88
CA LEU A 227 -0.10 -8.86 -21.83
C LEU A 227 -0.03 -7.34 -21.74
N CYS A 228 0.90 -6.81 -20.94
CA CYS A 228 1.18 -5.37 -20.88
C CYS A 228 1.98 -4.91 -22.09
N ARG A 229 2.00 -3.59 -22.35
CA ARG A 229 2.74 -2.99 -23.46
C ARG A 229 4.16 -3.56 -23.64
N ASN A 230 4.92 -3.65 -22.56
CA ASN A 230 6.30 -4.12 -22.63
C ASN A 230 6.37 -5.61 -23.02
N CYS A 231 5.52 -6.46 -22.46
CA CYS A 231 5.50 -7.88 -22.80
C CYS A 231 4.98 -8.15 -24.21
N ARG A 232 4.08 -7.30 -24.73
CA ARG A 232 3.64 -7.40 -26.14
C ARG A 232 4.77 -7.05 -27.10
N GLN A 233 5.55 -6.02 -26.79
CA GLN A 233 6.73 -5.65 -27.57
C GLN A 233 7.82 -6.74 -27.54
N GLU A 234 7.99 -7.42 -26.41
CA GLU A 234 8.92 -8.56 -26.27
C GLU A 234 8.43 -9.84 -26.98
N GLU A 235 7.12 -10.05 -27.08
CA GLU A 235 6.52 -11.16 -27.84
C GLU A 235 6.42 -10.88 -29.36
N GLY A 236 6.88 -9.71 -29.83
CA GLY A 236 7.02 -9.39 -31.25
C GLY A 236 5.77 -8.82 -31.92
N GLU A 237 4.89 -8.14 -31.18
CA GLU A 237 3.87 -7.28 -31.80
C GLU A 237 4.55 -6.01 -32.35
N ASP A 238 4.95 -6.07 -33.63
CA ASP A 238 5.20 -4.88 -34.43
C ASP A 238 3.88 -4.11 -34.62
N TYR A 239 3.87 -2.84 -34.27
CA TYR A 239 2.72 -1.95 -34.44
C TYR A 239 2.48 -1.69 -35.95
N GLU A 240 1.38 -2.22 -36.52
CA GLU A 240 0.70 -1.61 -37.67
C GLU A 240 -0.47 -0.74 -37.20
#